data_AF-A0A354FXF0-F1
#
_entry.id   AF-A0A354FXF0-F1
#
_cell.length_a   1.000
_cell.length_b   1.000
_cell.length_c   1.000
_cell.angle_alpha   90.00
_cell.angle_beta   90.00
_cell.angle_gamma   90.00
#
_symmetry.space_group_name_H-M   'P 1'
#
loop_
_entity.id
_entity.type
_entity.pdbx_description
1 polymer ?
#
loop_
_entity_poly.entity_id
_entity_poly.type
_entity_poly.pdbx_seq_one_letter_code
_entity_poly.pdbx_strand_id
1 'polypeptide(L)'
;MTRETEKPTGHLPVPLITFSFVSLFLGTATEVMGAFDGLNEWARGLWTTNGLELRGEMGLPGKIGIVLTAVASFGLIAAILGTPGSVRRAILGASVLLLSFTLVPVFAVWGYFWKPFGVILAVIWSWFSATVYAQTHRMPCEGRQGEDAQNVIRLKEGEHMTKQHSSRADG
;
A
#
# COMPACT_ATOMS: atom_id res chain seq x y z
N MET A 1 9.35 -20.59 27.61
CA MET A 1 10.04 -19.30 27.36
C MET A 1 10.35 -19.20 25.87
N THR A 2 9.44 -18.64 25.09
CA THR A 2 9.70 -18.29 23.69
C THR A 2 10.36 -16.92 23.68
N ARG A 3 11.62 -16.82 23.22
CA ARG A 3 12.27 -15.54 22.98
C ARG A 3 11.43 -14.77 21.97
N GLU A 4 10.77 -13.70 22.41
CA GLU A 4 10.28 -12.69 21.47
C GLU A 4 11.52 -12.13 20.77
N THR A 5 11.72 -12.53 19.52
CA THR A 5 12.75 -11.94 18.67
C THR A 5 12.24 -10.56 18.32
N GLU A 6 12.80 -9.54 18.97
CA GLU A 6 12.43 -8.16 18.72
C GLU A 6 12.69 -7.84 17.24
N LYS A 7 11.60 -7.58 16.54
CA LYS A 7 11.59 -7.31 15.10
C LYS A 7 12.29 -5.96 14.85
N PRO A 8 13.22 -5.85 13.89
CA PRO A 8 13.94 -4.61 13.65
C PRO A 8 12.97 -3.48 13.26
N THR A 9 13.26 -2.27 13.72
CA THR A 9 12.46 -1.07 13.40
C THR A 9 12.52 -0.79 11.90
N GLY A 10 11.35 -0.64 11.28
CA GLY A 10 11.23 -0.31 9.87
C GLY A 10 11.47 1.17 9.60
N HIS A 11 12.16 1.47 8.50
CA HIS A 11 12.28 2.81 7.94
C HIS A 11 11.27 2.99 6.82
N LEU A 12 10.53 4.10 6.81
CA LEU A 12 9.50 4.36 5.80
C LEU A 12 10.06 4.86 4.45
N PRO A 13 10.99 5.84 4.37
CA PRO A 13 11.32 6.47 3.09
C PRO A 13 12.17 5.60 2.16
N VAL A 14 13.11 4.82 2.71
CA VAL A 14 14.02 3.97 1.93
C VAL A 14 13.27 2.88 1.14
N PRO A 15 12.48 1.99 1.76
CA PRO A 15 11.74 0.95 1.03
C PRO A 15 10.66 1.55 0.12
N LEU A 16 10.06 2.68 0.50
CA LEU A 16 9.09 3.35 -0.35
C LEU A 16 9.70 3.76 -1.69
N ILE A 17 10.89 4.36 -1.68
CA ILE A 17 11.57 4.77 -2.90
C ILE A 17 12.02 3.52 -3.68
N THR A 18 12.75 2.60 -3.05
CA THR A 18 13.35 1.47 -3.78
C THR A 18 12.31 0.55 -4.39
N PHE A 19 11.27 0.16 -3.63
CA PHE A 19 10.23 -0.74 -4.14
C PHE A 19 9.42 -0.07 -5.24
N SER A 20 9.09 1.20 -5.11
CA SER A 20 8.29 1.89 -6.13
C SER A 20 9.05 2.04 -7.44
N PHE A 21 10.34 2.38 -7.40
CA PHE A 21 11.18 2.47 -8.60
C PHE A 21 11.37 1.10 -9.25
N VAL A 22 11.64 0.06 -8.46
CA VAL A 22 11.80 -1.30 -9.00
C VAL A 22 10.49 -1.79 -9.63
N SER A 23 9.34 -1.57 -8.98
CA SER A 23 8.03 -1.93 -9.53
C SER A 23 7.73 -1.18 -10.84
N LEU A 24 7.96 0.13 -10.87
CA LEU A 24 7.74 0.94 -12.07
C LEU A 24 8.64 0.49 -13.21
N PHE A 25 9.93 0.25 -12.91
CA PHE A 25 10.90 -0.24 -13.88
C PHE A 25 10.50 -1.62 -14.40
N LEU A 26 10.09 -2.54 -13.52
CA LEU A 26 9.66 -3.88 -13.90
C LEU A 26 8.44 -3.85 -14.82
N GLY A 27 7.40 -3.09 -14.46
CA GLY A 27 6.20 -2.94 -15.31
C GLY A 27 6.51 -2.28 -16.65
N THR A 28 7.41 -1.29 -16.67
CA THR A 28 7.81 -0.60 -17.91
C THR A 28 8.66 -1.49 -18.80
N ALA A 29 9.68 -2.14 -18.24
CA ALA A 29 10.61 -2.98 -18.99
C ALA A 29 9.91 -4.18 -19.61
N THR A 30 8.98 -4.81 -18.90
CA THR A 30 8.21 -5.97 -19.41
C THR A 30 7.27 -5.61 -20.55
N GLU A 31 6.63 -4.43 -20.49
CA GLU A 31 5.84 -3.90 -21.62
C GLU A 31 6.73 -3.51 -22.80
N VAL A 32 7.90 -2.89 -22.56
CA VAL A 32 8.86 -2.55 -23.63
C VAL A 32 9.44 -3.79 -24.30
N MET A 33 9.64 -4.87 -23.56
CA MET A 33 10.09 -6.16 -24.09
C MET A 33 9.00 -6.92 -24.85
N GLY A 34 7.75 -6.44 -24.85
CA GLY A 34 6.63 -7.12 -25.49
C GLY A 34 6.20 -8.40 -24.76
N ALA A 35 6.59 -8.58 -23.49
CA ALA A 35 6.28 -9.79 -22.72
C ALA A 35 4.77 -10.05 -22.59
N PHE A 36 3.96 -9.00 -22.75
CA PHE A 36 2.51 -9.04 -22.67
C PHE A 36 1.81 -8.82 -24.01
N ASP A 37 2.53 -8.77 -25.13
CA ASP A 37 1.92 -8.48 -26.44
C ASP A 37 0.85 -9.53 -26.79
N GLY A 38 1.11 -10.82 -26.55
CA GLY A 38 0.11 -11.87 -26.78
C GLY A 38 -1.15 -11.73 -25.89
N LEU A 39 -1.00 -11.29 -24.64
CA LEU A 39 -2.14 -11.04 -23.74
C LEU A 39 -2.90 -9.78 -24.14
N ASN A 40 -2.18 -8.74 -24.58
CA ASN A 40 -2.76 -7.50 -25.09
C ASN A 40 -3.53 -7.76 -26.39
N GLU A 41 -3.00 -8.57 -27.30
CA GLU A 41 -3.69 -8.97 -28.53
C GLU A 41 -4.94 -9.80 -28.23
N TRP A 42 -4.86 -10.75 -27.31
CA TRP A 42 -6.03 -11.52 -26.88
C TRP A 42 -7.12 -10.63 -26.28
N ALA A 43 -6.74 -9.71 -25.38
CA ALA A 43 -7.65 -8.72 -24.83
C ALA A 43 -8.23 -7.82 -25.93
N ARG A 44 -7.41 -7.32 -26.86
CA ARG A 44 -7.91 -6.52 -27.97
C ARG A 44 -8.91 -7.29 -28.83
N GLY A 45 -8.61 -8.56 -29.12
CA GLY A 45 -9.48 -9.48 -29.86
C GLY A 45 -10.86 -9.60 -29.21
N LEU A 46 -10.90 -9.85 -27.90
CA LEU A 46 -12.14 -9.90 -27.11
C LEU A 46 -12.96 -8.61 -27.26
N TRP A 47 -12.33 -7.44 -27.21
CA TRP A 47 -13.05 -6.16 -27.31
C TRP A 47 -13.54 -5.88 -28.73
N THR A 48 -12.72 -6.17 -29.74
CA THR A 48 -13.13 -6.02 -31.15
C THR A 48 -14.27 -6.96 -31.54
N THR A 49 -14.30 -8.16 -30.96
CA THR A 49 -15.37 -9.15 -31.20
C THR A 49 -16.71 -8.66 -30.62
N ASN A 50 -16.64 -7.86 -29.55
CA ASN A 50 -17.82 -7.22 -28.93
C ASN A 50 -18.20 -5.88 -29.59
N GLY A 51 -17.61 -5.52 -30.73
CA GLY A 51 -18.03 -4.38 -31.55
C GLY A 51 -17.55 -3.00 -31.05
N LEU A 52 -16.55 -2.93 -30.17
CA LEU A 52 -15.99 -1.67 -29.70
C LEU A 52 -14.97 -1.11 -30.70
N GLU A 53 -15.27 0.04 -31.31
CA GLU A 53 -14.32 0.78 -32.14
C GLU A 53 -13.29 1.50 -31.26
N LEU A 54 -12.08 0.93 -31.20
CA LEU A 54 -10.97 1.46 -30.41
C LEU A 54 -10.31 2.62 -31.18
N ARG A 55 -10.52 3.85 -30.70
CA ARG A 55 -10.05 5.11 -31.29
C ARG A 55 -8.57 5.38 -31.03
N GLY A 56 -7.98 4.76 -30.00
CA GLY A 56 -6.56 4.90 -29.67
C GLY A 56 -6.09 3.93 -28.59
N GLU A 57 -4.77 3.83 -28.45
CA GLU A 57 -4.12 3.00 -27.43
C GLU A 57 -3.53 3.88 -26.32
N MET A 58 -3.78 3.51 -25.06
CA MET A 58 -3.18 4.13 -23.88
C MET A 58 -2.57 3.02 -23.02
N GLY A 59 -1.39 3.24 -22.44
CA GLY A 59 -0.71 2.21 -21.65
C GLY A 59 0.77 2.49 -21.54
N LEU A 60 1.51 1.60 -20.89
CA LEU A 60 2.97 1.71 -20.87
C LEU A 60 3.55 1.35 -22.24
N PRO A 61 4.67 1.98 -22.66
CA PRO A 61 5.45 3.02 -21.97
C PRO A 61 4.95 4.47 -22.21
N GLY A 62 3.68 4.67 -22.55
CA GLY A 62 3.09 6.00 -22.71
C GLY A 62 3.13 6.84 -21.43
N LYS A 63 3.28 8.17 -21.57
CA LYS A 63 3.41 9.12 -20.45
C LYS A 63 2.33 8.93 -19.38
N ILE A 64 1.08 8.74 -19.80
CA ILE A 64 -0.08 8.55 -18.91
C ILE A 64 0.03 7.22 -18.15
N GLY A 65 0.45 6.14 -18.83
CA GLY A 65 0.65 4.82 -18.22
C GLY A 65 1.75 4.83 -17.15
N ILE A 66 2.87 5.53 -17.41
CA ILE A 66 3.97 5.70 -16.45
C ILE A 66 3.48 6.47 -15.22
N VAL A 67 2.83 7.62 -15.40
CA VAL A 67 2.33 8.43 -14.28
C VAL A 67 1.34 7.64 -13.44
N LEU A 68 0.40 6.94 -14.07
CA LEU A 68 -0.59 6.17 -13.32
C LEU A 68 0.03 4.97 -12.59
N THR A 69 0.99 4.29 -13.20
CA THR A 69 1.71 3.20 -12.54
C THR A 69 2.54 3.70 -11.38
N ALA A 70 3.18 4.86 -11.51
CA ALA A 70 3.89 5.50 -10.41
C ALA A 70 2.91 5.86 -9.27
N VAL A 71 1.78 6.50 -9.56
CA VAL A 71 0.79 6.81 -8.51
C VAL A 71 0.26 5.55 -7.83
N ALA A 72 -0.03 4.50 -8.60
CA ALA A 72 -0.51 3.22 -8.08
C ALA A 72 0.55 2.51 -7.21
N SER A 73 1.80 2.43 -7.66
CA SER A 73 2.87 1.75 -6.92
C SER A 73 3.28 2.52 -5.67
N PHE A 74 3.59 3.81 -5.79
CA PHE A 74 3.98 4.66 -4.66
C PHE A 74 2.82 4.78 -3.65
N GLY A 75 1.59 4.99 -4.15
CA GLY A 75 0.40 5.07 -3.31
C GLY A 75 0.12 3.77 -2.56
N LEU A 76 0.25 2.62 -3.23
CA LEU A 76 0.04 1.32 -2.58
C LEU A 76 1.10 1.02 -1.52
N ILE A 77 2.38 1.28 -1.82
CA ILE A 77 3.47 1.05 -0.85
C ILE A 77 3.30 1.98 0.35
N ALA A 78 3.00 3.27 0.12
CA ALA A 78 2.70 4.21 1.20
C ALA A 78 1.52 3.75 2.06
N ALA A 79 0.43 3.28 1.44
CA ALA A 79 -0.75 2.80 2.16
C ALA A 79 -0.46 1.54 2.99
N ILE A 80 0.30 0.58 2.45
CA ILE A 80 0.67 -0.65 3.16
C ILE A 80 1.56 -0.33 4.38
N LEU A 81 2.57 0.52 4.20
CA LEU A 81 3.50 0.91 5.27
C LEU A 81 2.81 1.78 6.34
N GLY A 82 1.86 2.62 5.94
CA GLY A 82 1.11 3.50 6.85
C GLY A 82 -0.01 2.82 7.63
N THR A 83 -0.46 1.63 7.22
CA THR A 83 -1.61 0.96 7.84
C THR A 83 -1.15 -0.10 8.85
N PRO A 84 -1.65 -0.08 10.10
CA PRO A 84 -1.40 -1.16 11.06
C PRO A 84 -2.27 -2.39 10.73
N GLY A 85 -1.67 -3.58 10.89
CA GLY A 85 -2.36 -4.87 10.75
C GLY A 85 -2.21 -5.54 9.38
N SER A 86 -1.85 -6.82 9.39
CA SER A 86 -1.62 -7.64 8.18
C SER A 86 -2.85 -7.78 7.29
N VAL A 87 -4.03 -7.97 7.88
CA VAL A 87 -5.30 -8.12 7.13
C VAL A 87 -5.65 -6.85 6.37
N ARG A 88 -5.50 -5.68 7.00
CA ARG A 88 -5.79 -4.39 6.34
C ARG A 88 -4.85 -4.14 5.16
N ARG A 89 -3.56 -4.48 5.31
CA ARG A 89 -2.57 -4.43 4.22
C ARG A 89 -2.95 -5.34 3.06
N ALA A 90 -3.45 -6.54 3.33
CA ALA A 90 -3.90 -7.46 2.30
C ALA A 90 -5.13 -6.92 1.54
N ILE A 91 -6.10 -6.35 2.26
CA ILE A 91 -7.29 -5.73 1.65
C ILE A 91 -6.90 -4.54 0.77
N LEU A 92 -5.94 -3.71 1.19
CA LEU A 92 -5.46 -2.58 0.40
C LEU A 92 -4.83 -3.02 -0.91
N GLY A 93 -3.93 -4.01 -0.88
CA GLY A 93 -3.32 -4.56 -2.09
C GLY A 93 -4.32 -5.21 -3.03
N ALA A 94 -5.26 -6.00 -2.48
CA ALA A 94 -6.34 -6.58 -3.27
C ALA A 94 -7.23 -5.51 -3.90
N SER A 95 -7.53 -4.42 -3.17
CA SER A 95 -8.35 -3.31 -3.67
C SER A 95 -7.69 -2.58 -4.83
N VAL A 96 -6.39 -2.24 -4.72
CA VAL A 96 -5.66 -1.57 -5.80
C VAL A 96 -5.52 -2.47 -7.02
N LEU A 97 -5.34 -3.77 -6.81
CA LEU A 97 -5.31 -4.77 -7.90
C LEU A 97 -6.67 -4.85 -8.60
N LEU A 98 -7.78 -4.94 -7.86
CA LEU A 98 -9.13 -4.93 -8.42
C LEU A 98 -9.42 -3.63 -9.19
N LEU A 99 -9.03 -2.48 -8.63
CA LEU A 99 -9.15 -1.18 -9.32
C LEU A 99 -8.38 -1.15 -10.64
N SER A 100 -7.19 -1.78 -10.68
CA SER A 100 -6.41 -1.88 -11.91
C SER A 100 -7.11 -2.71 -12.99
N PHE A 101 -7.81 -3.79 -12.60
CA PHE A 101 -8.62 -4.60 -13.51
C PHE A 101 -9.90 -3.89 -13.96
N THR A 102 -10.60 -3.20 -13.06
CA THR A 102 -11.85 -2.48 -13.41
C THR A 102 -11.60 -1.25 -14.27
N LEU A 103 -10.37 -0.72 -14.27
CA LEU A 103 -9.98 0.33 -15.22
C LEU A 103 -10.08 -0.14 -16.69
N VAL A 104 -9.82 -1.41 -16.97
CA VAL A 104 -9.82 -1.95 -18.34
C VAL A 104 -11.15 -1.72 -19.06
N PRO A 105 -12.32 -2.13 -18.53
CA PRO A 105 -13.60 -1.82 -19.16
C PRO A 105 -13.96 -0.32 -19.14
N VAL A 106 -13.48 0.46 -18.16
CA VAL A 106 -13.74 1.92 -18.11
C VAL A 106 -13.12 2.62 -19.31
N PHE A 107 -11.87 2.31 -19.65
CA PHE A 107 -11.22 2.86 -20.84
C PHE A 107 -11.86 2.37 -22.14
N ALA A 108 -12.31 1.12 -22.15
CA ALA A 108 -12.99 0.56 -23.30
C ALA A 108 -14.31 1.27 -23.63
N VAL A 109 -15.10 1.66 -22.62
CA VAL A 109 -16.32 2.45 -22.82
C VAL A 109 -16.01 3.81 -23.44
N TRP A 110 -14.83 4.37 -23.18
CA TRP A 110 -14.36 5.62 -23.78
C TRP A 110 -13.67 5.42 -25.14
N GLY A 111 -13.67 4.20 -25.68
CA GLY A 111 -13.05 3.86 -26.96
C GLY A 111 -11.53 3.81 -26.93
N TYR A 112 -10.89 3.70 -25.75
CA TYR A 112 -9.44 3.55 -25.64
C TYR A 112 -9.05 2.14 -25.22
N PHE A 113 -8.10 1.54 -25.94
CA PHE A 113 -7.50 0.29 -25.53
C PHE A 113 -6.41 0.57 -24.50
N TRP A 114 -6.67 0.16 -23.26
CA TRP A 114 -5.70 0.26 -22.17
C TRP A 114 -4.86 -1.01 -22.08
N LYS A 115 -3.51 -0.92 -22.08
CA LYS A 115 -2.60 -2.05 -21.78
C LYS A 115 -2.41 -2.23 -20.26
N PRO A 116 -3.05 -3.22 -19.60
CA PRO A 116 -3.12 -3.26 -18.14
C PRO A 116 -2.02 -4.11 -17.50
N PHE A 117 -1.39 -5.01 -18.25
CA PHE A 117 -0.56 -6.07 -17.67
C PHE A 117 0.72 -5.53 -17.01
N GLY A 118 1.40 -4.56 -17.63
CA GLY A 118 2.55 -3.90 -17.00
C GLY A 118 2.18 -3.18 -15.70
N VAL A 119 1.01 -2.53 -15.65
CA VAL A 119 0.50 -1.86 -14.43
C VAL A 119 0.18 -2.89 -13.35
N ILE A 120 -0.52 -3.97 -13.71
CA ILE A 120 -0.90 -5.05 -12.80
C ILE A 120 0.36 -5.71 -12.23
N LEU A 121 1.37 -5.99 -13.06
CA LEU A 121 2.64 -6.56 -12.61
C LEU A 121 3.34 -5.63 -11.60
N ALA A 122 3.40 -4.32 -11.91
CA ALA A 122 3.98 -3.33 -11.01
C ALA A 122 3.23 -3.26 -9.67
N VAL A 123 1.89 -3.34 -9.69
CA VAL A 123 1.04 -3.37 -8.49
C VAL A 123 1.29 -4.64 -7.67
N ILE A 124 1.33 -5.82 -8.30
CA ILE A 124 1.62 -7.10 -7.64
C ILE A 124 3.00 -7.06 -6.98
N TRP A 125 4.02 -6.59 -7.71
CA TRP A 125 5.38 -6.49 -7.19
C TRP A 125 5.48 -5.50 -6.02
N SER A 126 4.81 -4.35 -6.13
CA SER A 126 4.73 -3.35 -5.05
C SER A 126 4.06 -3.92 -3.80
N TRP A 127 2.96 -4.64 -3.98
CA TRP A 127 2.23 -5.27 -2.89
C TRP A 127 3.07 -6.34 -2.20
N PHE A 128 3.69 -7.22 -2.99
CA PHE A 128 4.53 -8.31 -2.49
C PHE A 128 5.72 -7.76 -1.68
N SER A 129 6.49 -6.84 -2.26
CA SER A 129 7.67 -6.25 -1.61
C SER A 129 7.31 -5.51 -0.33
N ALA A 130 6.26 -4.68 -0.35
CA ALA A 130 5.81 -3.96 0.83
C ALA A 130 5.28 -4.89 1.93
N THR A 131 4.58 -5.97 1.56
CA THR A 131 4.06 -6.96 2.52
C THR A 131 5.19 -7.73 3.19
N VAL A 132 6.15 -8.23 2.40
CA VAL A 132 7.35 -8.92 2.94
C VAL A 132 8.10 -7.97 3.88
N TYR A 133 8.34 -6.73 3.47
CA TYR A 133 9.04 -5.75 4.31
C TYR A 133 8.28 -5.48 5.61
N ALA A 134 6.95 -5.34 5.55
CA ALA A 134 6.10 -5.13 6.71
C ALA A 134 5.95 -6.37 7.60
N GLN A 135 6.22 -7.57 7.09
CA GLN A 135 6.30 -8.81 7.87
C GLN A 135 7.68 -9.00 8.51
N THR A 136 8.74 -8.42 7.96
CA THR A 136 10.11 -8.53 8.50
C THR A 136 10.51 -7.35 9.40
N HIS A 137 9.92 -6.16 9.22
CA HIS A 137 10.17 -4.98 10.06
C HIS A 137 8.94 -4.51 10.85
N ARG A 138 9.15 -3.97 12.05
CA ARG A 138 8.08 -3.33 12.85
C ARG A 138 7.85 -1.93 12.31
N MET A 139 6.63 -1.65 11.85
CA MET A 139 6.33 -0.35 11.27
C MET A 139 6.14 0.72 12.35
N PRO A 140 6.50 1.99 12.08
CA PRO A 140 6.24 3.09 13.01
C PRO A 140 4.75 3.21 13.39
N CYS A 141 3.84 2.84 12.48
CA CYS A 141 2.39 2.84 12.70
C CYS A 141 1.88 1.73 13.63
N GLU A 142 2.72 0.74 13.98
CA GLU A 142 2.36 -0.38 14.87
C GLU A 142 2.63 -0.09 16.36
N GLY A 143 3.11 1.12 16.69
CA GLY A 143 3.39 1.57 18.06
C GLY A 143 4.51 0.75 18.76
N ARG A 144 5.01 1.23 19.90
CA ARG A 144 5.77 0.40 20.84
C ARG A 144 4.75 -0.40 21.66
N GLN A 145 4.85 -1.72 21.67
CA GLN A 145 3.93 -2.64 22.39
C GLN A 145 3.96 -2.48 23.93
N GLY A 146 4.52 -1.39 24.45
CA GLY A 146 4.72 -1.14 25.87
C GLY A 146 4.42 0.28 26.35
N GLU A 147 3.96 1.21 25.50
CA GLU A 147 3.65 2.59 25.93
C GLU A 147 2.16 2.97 25.85
N ASP A 148 1.35 2.24 25.08
CA ASP A 148 -0.10 2.49 25.02
C ASP A 148 -0.86 2.06 26.28
N ALA A 149 -0.23 1.28 27.18
CA ALA A 149 -0.82 0.93 28.47
C ALA A 149 -0.56 1.97 29.58
N GLN A 150 0.34 2.95 29.36
CA GLN A 150 0.74 3.91 30.40
C GLN A 150 0.09 5.29 30.26
N ASN A 151 -0.49 5.62 29.09
CA ASN A 151 -1.26 6.84 28.88
C ASN A 151 -2.79 6.62 28.94
N VAL A 152 -3.23 5.70 29.81
CA VAL A 152 -4.58 5.78 30.35
C VAL A 152 -4.41 6.46 31.70
N ILE A 153 -4.67 7.77 31.74
CA ILE A 153 -4.89 8.49 32.99
C ILE A 153 -6.06 7.78 33.67
N ARG A 154 -5.76 6.80 34.54
CA ARG A 154 -6.74 6.32 35.51
C ARG A 154 -6.98 7.51 36.42
N LEU A 155 -8.09 8.21 36.21
CA LEU A 155 -8.74 8.93 37.30
C LEU A 155 -8.94 7.88 38.41
N LYS A 156 -8.11 7.95 39.45
CA LYS A 156 -8.27 7.16 40.65
C LYS A 156 -9.53 7.68 41.34
N GLU A 157 -10.65 7.08 40.98
CA GLU A 157 -11.91 7.19 41.71
C GLU A 157 -11.65 6.64 43.12
N GLY A 158 -11.46 7.55 44.08
CA GLY A 158 -11.39 7.26 45.50
C GLY A 158 -10.03 6.76 46.02
N GLU A 159 -9.18 7.67 46.51
CA GLU A 159 -8.33 7.41 47.67
C GLU A 159 -7.96 8.74 48.37
N HIS A 160 -8.58 8.95 49.53
CA HIS A 160 -8.01 9.55 50.74
C HIS A 160 -7.43 10.98 50.69
N MET A 161 -8.28 11.99 50.94
CA MET A 161 -7.86 13.12 51.77
C MET A 161 -8.08 12.78 53.24
N THR A 162 -7.08 12.15 53.85
CA THR A 162 -6.96 12.04 55.31
C THR A 162 -5.58 12.52 55.72
N LYS A 163 -5.57 13.49 56.66
CA LYS A 163 -4.43 13.98 57.46
C LYS A 163 -3.43 14.86 56.68
N GLN A 164 -2.84 15.92 57.22
CA GLN A 164 -2.75 16.48 58.57
C GLN A 164 -2.11 17.86 58.39
N HIS A 165 -2.66 18.93 58.97
CA HIS A 165 -1.84 20.11 59.29
C HIS A 165 -2.18 20.57 60.70
N SER A 166 -1.43 20.03 61.65
CA SER A 166 -1.31 20.53 63.01
C SER A 166 -0.18 21.55 63.00
N SER A 167 -0.48 22.82 63.25
CA SER A 167 0.44 23.67 63.98
C SER A 167 -0.35 24.69 64.79
N ARG A 168 -0.21 24.53 66.10
CA ARG A 168 -0.62 25.39 67.19
C ARG A 168 0.27 26.63 67.19
N ALA A 169 -0.32 27.81 67.27
CA ALA A 169 0.37 29.03 67.68
C ALA A 169 -0.49 29.70 68.76
N ASP A 170 -0.05 29.50 70.01
CA ASP A 170 -0.38 30.37 71.14
C ASP A 170 0.61 31.54 71.10
N GLY A 171 0.11 32.76 71.24
CA GLY A 171 0.86 34.02 71.28
C GLY A 171 -0.07 35.22 71.25
#